data_AF-A0A2U0TXZ4-F1
#
_entry.id   AF-A0A2U0TXZ4-F1
#
_cell.length_a   1.000
_cell.length_b   1.000
_cell.length_c   1.000
_cell.angle_alpha   90.00
_cell.angle_beta   90.00
_cell.angle_gamma   90.00
#
_symmetry.space_group_name_H-M   'P 1'
#
loop_
_entity.id
_entity.type
_entity.pdbx_description
1 polymer ?
#
loop_
_entity_poly.entity_id
_entity_poly.type
_entity_poly.pdbx_seq_one_letter_code
_entity_poly.pdbx_strand_id
1 'polypeptide(L)'
;MAKIINELIDKLDREEITNLQCITMHGQEMVNNYKEWCQVLGFQEGDEDGAEQFVNELRYGDEPDDGDLPEEVWDKIGGFFNGSSKDTNMHHNTVQNKGNGFSSMDLYNKWKEDNNLLTTLKNSDEAVKITLWRYLHVDGGIKTCARSINVSKNTVKKWWNIRYFIDAALADGGHVHPIRLDYDTIKKTIIQAVDKAEQG
;
A
#
# COMPACT_ATOMS: atom_id res chain seq x y z
N MET A 1 -0.69 -6.13 25.76
CA MET A 1 -0.88 -6.11 24.30
C MET A 1 -1.69 -4.87 23.99
N ALA A 2 -1.10 -3.89 23.30
CA ALA A 2 -1.81 -2.67 22.94
C ALA A 2 -2.99 -3.03 22.03
N LYS A 3 -4.20 -2.65 22.45
CA LYS A 3 -5.42 -2.96 21.69
C LYS A 3 -5.65 -1.86 20.66
N ILE A 4 -5.69 -2.24 19.39
CA ILE A 4 -6.05 -1.33 18.30
C ILE A 4 -7.55 -0.99 18.43
N ILE A 5 -7.86 0.30 18.53
CA ILE A 5 -9.24 0.82 18.50
C ILE A 5 -9.53 1.29 17.07
N ASN A 6 -10.35 0.54 16.34
CA ASN A 6 -10.68 0.81 14.93
C ASN A 6 -11.35 2.18 14.73
N GLU A 7 -12.14 2.66 15.69
CA GLU A 7 -12.77 4.00 15.62
C GLU A 7 -11.73 5.13 15.51
N LEU A 8 -10.55 4.97 16.12
CA LEU A 8 -9.48 5.96 16.02
C LEU A 8 -8.78 5.90 14.66
N ILE A 9 -8.68 4.71 14.07
CA ILE A 9 -8.16 4.54 12.71
C ILE A 9 -9.12 5.16 11.69
N ASP A 10 -10.44 4.98 11.87
CA ASP A 10 -11.45 5.61 11.02
C ASP A 10 -11.43 7.14 11.12
N LYS A 11 -11.15 7.70 12.30
CA LYS A 11 -10.98 9.15 12.50
C LYS A 11 -9.69 9.66 11.86
N LEU A 12 -8.61 8.89 11.95
CA LEU A 12 -7.35 9.21 11.27
C LEU A 12 -7.53 9.21 9.75
N ASP A 13 -8.28 8.25 9.19
CA ASP A 13 -8.60 8.16 7.76
C ASP A 13 -9.43 9.33 7.23
N ARG A 14 -10.28 9.90 8.10
CA ARG A 14 -11.07 11.10 7.81
C ARG A 14 -10.28 12.39 8.03
N GLU A 15 -9.00 12.27 8.38
CA GLU A 15 -8.11 13.40 8.74
C GLU A 15 -8.64 14.21 9.94
N GLU A 16 -9.49 13.61 10.78
CA GLU A 16 -10.07 14.26 11.96
C GLU A 16 -9.09 14.29 13.14
N ILE A 17 -8.12 13.37 13.15
CA ILE A 17 -7.02 13.30 14.11
C ILE A 17 -5.70 13.05 13.39
N THR A 18 -4.59 13.44 14.01
CA THR A 18 -3.22 13.19 13.54
C THR A 18 -2.69 11.82 13.97
N ASN A 19 -1.54 11.37 13.44
CA ASN A 19 -0.99 10.06 13.80
C ASN A 19 -0.57 10.03 15.27
N LEU A 20 0.02 11.12 15.78
CA LEU A 20 0.37 11.22 17.21
C LEU A 20 -0.86 11.22 18.11
N GLN A 21 -1.95 11.86 17.67
CA GLN A 21 -3.22 11.81 18.38
C GLN A 21 -3.80 10.39 18.35
N CYS A 22 -3.74 9.69 17.21
CA CYS A 22 -4.17 8.29 17.10
C CYS A 22 -3.43 7.39 18.10
N ILE A 23 -2.09 7.49 18.16
CA ILE A 23 -1.24 6.74 19.12
C ILE A 23 -1.61 7.08 20.56
N THR A 24 -1.74 8.37 20.87
CA THR A 24 -2.05 8.84 22.24
C THR A 24 -3.43 8.38 22.68
N MET A 25 -4.42 8.41 21.79
CA MET A 25 -5.80 8.04 22.07
C MET A 25 -5.99 6.52 22.18
N HIS A 26 -5.11 5.70 21.58
CA HIS A 26 -5.06 4.25 21.86
C HIS A 26 -4.59 3.92 23.29
N GLY A 27 -3.92 4.87 23.95
CA GLY A 27 -3.58 4.80 25.37
C GLY A 27 -2.08 4.63 25.63
N GLN A 28 -1.73 4.63 26.92
CA GLN A 28 -0.34 4.73 27.37
C GLN A 28 0.55 3.56 26.91
N GLU A 29 -0.02 2.37 26.77
CA GLU A 29 0.72 1.20 26.26
C GLU A 29 1.13 1.41 24.79
N MET A 30 0.26 1.99 23.96
CA MET A 30 0.57 2.31 22.56
C MET A 30 1.62 3.42 22.46
N VAL A 31 1.53 4.42 23.33
CA VAL A 31 2.54 5.49 23.45
C VAL A 31 3.91 4.92 23.83
N ASN A 32 3.97 3.95 24.75
CA ASN A 32 5.24 3.33 25.14
C ASN A 32 5.84 2.51 24.00
N ASN A 33 5.03 1.73 23.29
CA ASN A 33 5.47 0.98 22.11
C ASN A 33 5.99 1.92 21.01
N TYR A 34 5.33 3.06 20.79
CA TYR A 34 5.79 4.07 19.84
C TYR A 34 7.15 4.67 20.24
N LYS A 35 7.37 4.96 21.53
CA LYS A 35 8.67 5.48 22.01
C LYS A 35 9.79 4.48 21.81
N GLU A 36 9.55 3.21 22.14
CA GLU A 36 10.52 2.15 21.92
C GLU A 36 10.80 1.95 20.43
N TRP A 37 9.78 2.03 19.58
CA TRP A 37 9.91 2.02 18.13
C TRP A 37 10.77 3.18 17.60
N CYS A 38 10.52 4.40 18.06
CA CYS A 38 11.34 5.57 17.71
C CYS A 38 12.80 5.40 18.11
N GLN A 39 13.06 4.86 19.31
CA GLN A 39 14.42 4.62 19.79
C GLN A 39 15.16 3.55 18.97
N VAL A 40 14.45 2.52 18.53
CA VAL A 40 15.02 1.43 17.72
C VAL A 40 15.32 1.89 16.29
N LEU A 41 14.46 2.73 15.72
CA LEU A 41 14.58 3.19 14.33
C LEU A 41 15.28 4.54 14.16
N GLY A 42 15.63 5.19 15.26
CA GLY A 42 16.26 6.51 15.25
C GLY A 42 15.32 7.64 14.79
N PHE A 43 14.00 7.45 14.91
CA PHE A 43 13.05 8.55 14.70
C PHE A 43 13.04 9.50 15.90
N GLN A 44 12.79 10.78 15.64
CA GLN A 44 12.56 11.74 16.71
C GLN A 44 11.19 11.47 17.35
N GLU A 45 11.16 11.26 18.68
CA GLU A 45 9.90 11.13 19.41
C GLU A 45 9.03 12.38 19.20
N GLY A 46 7.75 12.18 18.89
CA GLY A 46 6.81 13.29 18.65
C GLY A 46 6.85 13.88 17.24
N ASP A 47 7.57 13.24 16.31
CA ASP A 47 7.48 13.54 14.88
C ASP A 47 6.26 12.84 14.23
N GLU A 48 5.56 13.54 13.33
CA GLU A 48 4.40 12.98 12.63
C GLU A 48 4.80 11.95 11.58
N ASP A 49 5.97 12.08 10.95
CA ASP A 49 6.42 11.10 9.94
C ASP A 49 6.82 9.77 10.59
N GLY A 50 7.40 9.80 11.79
CA GLY A 50 7.65 8.63 12.62
C GLY A 50 6.36 7.98 13.12
N ALA A 51 5.39 8.79 13.56
CA ALA A 51 4.08 8.33 14.02
C ALA A 51 3.25 7.70 12.89
N GLU A 52 3.28 8.29 11.69
CA GLU A 52 2.66 7.74 10.48
C GLU A 52 3.21 6.35 10.16
N GLN A 53 4.53 6.17 10.26
CA GLN A 53 5.14 4.86 10.03
C GLN A 53 4.67 3.84 11.07
N PHE A 54 4.74 4.17 12.35
CA PHE A 54 4.29 3.27 13.41
C PHE A 54 2.80 2.88 13.28
N VAL A 55 1.91 3.84 12.97
CA VAL A 55 0.48 3.55 12.78
C VAL A 55 0.22 2.74 11.51
N ASN A 56 0.98 2.98 10.43
CA ASN A 56 0.88 2.17 9.22
C ASN A 56 1.26 0.70 9.48
N GLU A 57 2.30 0.44 10.28
CA GLU A 57 2.68 -0.92 10.69
C GLU A 57 1.59 -1.60 11.52
N LEU A 58 0.97 -0.88 12.45
CA LEU A 58 -0.17 -1.38 13.23
C LEU A 58 -1.39 -1.70 12.36
N ARG A 59 -1.63 -0.88 11.32
CA ARG A 59 -2.84 -0.95 10.50
C ARG A 59 -2.75 -2.01 9.40
N TYR A 60 -1.56 -2.20 8.86
CA TYR A 60 -1.37 -2.96 7.63
C TYR A 60 -0.41 -4.14 7.76
N GLY A 61 0.17 -4.38 8.95
CA GLY A 61 1.14 -5.42 9.30
C GLY A 61 1.29 -6.60 8.33
N ASP A 62 1.88 -6.30 7.18
CA ASP A 62 2.46 -7.17 6.16
C ASP A 62 3.81 -6.52 5.90
N GLU A 63 4.86 -7.31 6.10
CA GLU A 63 6.31 -7.05 5.99
C GLU A 63 6.69 -5.66 5.43
N PRO A 64 7.30 -4.77 6.23
CA PRO A 64 8.02 -3.65 5.66
C PRO A 64 9.13 -4.18 4.76
N ASP A 65 9.15 -3.68 3.53
CA ASP A 65 10.13 -3.94 2.45
C ASP A 65 11.49 -4.40 3.04
N ASP A 66 11.89 -5.64 2.73
CA ASP A 66 13.01 -6.42 3.28
C ASP A 66 14.42 -5.76 3.17
N GLY A 67 14.51 -4.46 2.88
CA GLY A 67 15.75 -3.76 2.55
C GLY A 67 16.17 -2.61 3.47
N ASP A 68 15.31 -2.07 4.35
CA ASP A 68 15.62 -0.80 5.02
C ASP A 68 16.09 -0.93 6.48
N LEU A 69 15.90 -2.08 7.14
CA LEU A 69 16.24 -2.23 8.57
C LEU A 69 17.10 -3.49 8.83
N PRO A 70 18.15 -3.39 9.67
CA PRO A 70 18.97 -4.55 10.05
C PRO A 70 18.14 -5.66 10.72
N GLU A 71 18.50 -6.93 10.50
CA GLU A 71 17.84 -8.12 11.10
C GLU A 71 17.68 -8.03 12.64
N GLU A 72 18.66 -7.43 13.33
CA GLU A 72 18.61 -7.21 14.78
C GLU A 72 17.49 -6.22 15.21
N VAL A 73 17.18 -5.26 14.34
CA VAL A 73 16.12 -4.27 14.55
C VAL A 73 14.76 -4.94 14.37
N TRP A 74 14.65 -5.89 13.45
CA TRP A 74 13.45 -6.69 13.21
C TRP A 74 13.06 -7.59 14.36
N ASP A 75 14.01 -8.32 14.95
CA ASP A 75 13.74 -9.21 16.08
C ASP A 75 13.18 -8.44 17.29
N LYS A 76 13.66 -7.21 17.49
CA LYS A 76 13.19 -6.33 18.55
C LYS A 76 11.82 -5.73 18.24
N ILE A 77 11.56 -5.45 16.97
CA ILE A 77 10.31 -4.87 16.48
C ILE A 77 9.17 -5.88 16.42
N GLY A 78 9.43 -7.08 15.93
CA GLY A 78 8.42 -8.14 15.76
C GLY A 78 7.72 -8.48 17.08
N GLY A 79 8.40 -8.31 18.22
CA GLY A 79 7.80 -8.45 19.55
C GLY A 79 6.65 -7.47 19.86
N PHE A 80 6.59 -6.32 19.21
CA PHE A 80 5.52 -5.33 19.41
C PHE A 80 4.23 -5.65 18.63
N PHE A 81 4.35 -6.35 17.49
CA PHE A 81 3.26 -6.53 16.53
C PHE A 81 2.78 -7.99 16.42
N ASN A 82 3.58 -8.97 16.86
CA ASN A 82 3.27 -10.37 16.57
C ASN A 82 2.22 -10.97 17.51
N GLY A 83 1.02 -11.12 16.96
CA GLY A 83 -0.05 -11.97 17.44
C GLY A 83 -0.60 -12.86 16.33
N SER A 84 0.23 -13.59 15.58
CA SER A 84 -0.04 -14.98 15.12
C SER A 84 1.04 -15.54 14.18
N SER A 85 1.62 -16.66 14.64
CA SER A 85 2.29 -17.75 13.92
C SER A 85 3.53 -17.48 13.06
N LYS A 86 4.68 -17.76 13.71
CA LYS A 86 5.79 -18.49 13.08
C LYS A 86 5.29 -19.83 12.55
N ASP A 87 5.56 -20.14 11.30
CA ASP A 87 5.95 -21.49 10.92
C ASP A 87 7.16 -21.44 9.99
N THR A 88 8.28 -21.87 10.55
CA THR A 88 9.55 -22.09 9.89
C THR A 88 9.45 -23.31 8.97
N ASN A 89 9.72 -23.13 7.68
CA ASN A 89 10.42 -24.17 6.92
C ASN A 89 11.14 -23.61 5.70
N MET A 90 12.47 -23.67 5.76
CA MET A 90 13.35 -23.50 4.62
C MET A 90 13.13 -24.65 3.62
N HIS A 91 12.85 -24.30 2.37
CA HIS A 91 13.31 -25.10 1.23
C HIS A 91 13.75 -24.20 0.08
N HIS A 92 14.94 -24.51 -0.41
CA HIS A 92 15.71 -23.79 -1.43
C HIS A 92 15.11 -24.02 -2.83
N ASN A 93 15.27 -23.01 -3.70
CA ASN A 93 14.90 -22.92 -5.13
C ASN A 93 13.40 -22.84 -5.40
N THR A 94 12.87 -21.72 -5.87
CA THR A 94 13.14 -21.12 -7.19
C THR A 94 12.59 -19.70 -7.18
N VAL A 95 13.17 -18.79 -7.95
CA VAL A 95 12.70 -17.41 -8.14
C VAL A 95 11.19 -17.40 -8.42
N GLN A 96 10.39 -17.08 -7.41
CA GLN A 96 8.99 -16.73 -7.55
C GLN A 96 8.76 -15.46 -6.73
N ASN A 97 8.45 -14.42 -7.50
CA ASN A 97 7.95 -13.13 -7.10
C ASN A 97 6.93 -13.28 -5.97
N LYS A 98 7.32 -13.02 -4.72
CA LYS A 98 6.44 -13.01 -3.54
C LYS A 98 5.58 -11.73 -3.59
N GLY A 99 4.60 -11.73 -4.49
CA GLY A 99 3.42 -10.90 -4.34
C GLY A 99 2.37 -11.72 -3.59
N ASN A 100 1.73 -11.12 -2.59
CA ASN A 100 0.51 -11.63 -1.96
C ASN A 100 -0.36 -12.37 -3.00
N GLY A 101 -0.81 -13.58 -2.67
CA GLY A 101 -1.50 -14.52 -3.57
C GLY A 101 -2.86 -14.05 -4.08
N PHE A 102 -2.88 -12.95 -4.83
CA PHE A 102 -4.07 -12.33 -5.41
C PHE A 102 -3.94 -12.33 -6.94
N SER A 103 -4.85 -13.01 -7.63
CA SER A 103 -4.85 -13.04 -9.10
C SER A 103 -5.30 -11.68 -9.66
N SER A 104 -4.71 -11.22 -10.76
CA SER A 104 -5.19 -10.04 -11.49
C SER A 104 -6.69 -10.13 -11.80
N MET A 105 -7.21 -11.34 -12.00
CA MET A 105 -8.63 -11.58 -12.27
C MET A 105 -9.51 -11.40 -11.02
N ASP A 106 -9.01 -11.75 -9.83
CA ASP A 106 -9.74 -11.54 -8.57
C ASP A 106 -9.88 -10.04 -8.29
N LEU A 107 -8.83 -9.26 -8.59
CA LEU A 107 -8.86 -7.79 -8.52
C LEU A 107 -9.90 -7.22 -9.47
N TYR A 108 -9.89 -7.70 -10.71
CA TYR A 108 -10.81 -7.25 -11.75
C TYR A 108 -12.26 -7.51 -11.37
N ASN A 109 -12.58 -8.74 -10.95
CA ASN A 109 -13.94 -9.08 -10.52
C ASN A 109 -14.40 -8.22 -9.35
N LYS A 110 -13.53 -7.98 -8.37
CA LYS A 110 -13.83 -7.10 -7.23
C LYS A 110 -14.09 -5.65 -7.65
N TRP A 111 -13.26 -5.10 -8.55
CA TRP A 111 -13.38 -3.71 -8.99
C TRP A 111 -14.57 -3.50 -9.92
N LYS A 112 -14.89 -4.50 -10.72
CA LYS A 112 -16.05 -4.53 -11.61
C LYS A 112 -17.37 -4.33 -10.88
N GLU A 113 -17.48 -4.82 -9.65
CA GLU A 113 -18.67 -4.68 -8.80
C GLU A 113 -18.78 -3.29 -8.12
N ASP A 114 -17.72 -2.48 -8.12
CA ASP A 114 -17.66 -1.18 -7.45
C ASP A 114 -17.78 -0.01 -8.44
N ASN A 115 -19.02 0.36 -8.77
CA ASN A 115 -19.33 1.46 -9.70
C ASN A 115 -18.73 2.81 -9.25
N ASN A 116 -18.65 3.06 -7.93
CA ASN A 116 -18.10 4.31 -7.42
C ASN A 116 -16.58 4.36 -7.64
N LEU A 117 -15.90 3.24 -7.42
CA LEU A 117 -14.48 3.10 -7.71
C LEU A 117 -14.19 3.28 -9.20
N LEU A 118 -14.96 2.63 -10.09
CA LEU A 118 -14.80 2.75 -11.54
C LEU A 118 -15.04 4.19 -12.04
N THR A 119 -16.07 4.86 -11.52
CA THR A 119 -16.35 6.27 -11.84
C THR A 119 -15.23 7.19 -11.35
N THR A 120 -14.69 6.92 -10.15
CA THR A 120 -13.56 7.69 -9.61
C THR A 120 -12.30 7.45 -10.43
N LEU A 121 -12.04 6.21 -10.82
CA LEU A 121 -10.88 5.80 -11.60
C LEU A 121 -10.84 6.47 -12.98
N LYS A 122 -11.99 6.52 -13.67
CA LYS A 122 -12.14 7.21 -14.97
C LYS A 122 -11.73 8.69 -14.94
N ASN A 123 -11.92 9.35 -13.79
CA ASN A 123 -11.76 10.79 -13.64
C ASN A 123 -10.52 11.21 -12.82
N SER A 124 -9.75 10.26 -12.26
CA SER A 124 -8.62 10.59 -11.39
C SER A 124 -7.33 10.84 -12.18
N ASP A 125 -6.79 12.05 -12.05
CA ASP A 125 -5.49 12.43 -12.59
C ASP A 125 -4.34 11.70 -11.87
N GLU A 126 -4.48 11.49 -10.56
CA GLU A 126 -3.51 10.78 -9.73
C GLU A 126 -3.40 9.31 -10.18
N ALA A 127 -4.53 8.66 -10.47
CA ALA A 127 -4.56 7.30 -10.99
C ALA A 127 -3.71 7.15 -12.27
N VAL A 128 -3.81 8.12 -13.19
CA VAL A 128 -3.02 8.12 -14.44
C VAL A 128 -1.54 8.30 -14.13
N LYS A 129 -1.17 9.28 -13.29
CA LYS A 129 0.23 9.57 -12.93
C LYS A 129 0.90 8.39 -12.21
N ILE A 130 0.20 7.77 -11.27
CA ILE A 130 0.69 6.61 -10.52
C ILE A 130 0.88 5.42 -11.44
N THR A 131 -0.09 5.16 -12.32
CA THR A 131 -0.01 4.05 -13.29
C THR A 131 1.14 4.24 -14.27
N LEU A 132 1.30 5.46 -14.81
CA LEU A 132 2.41 5.80 -15.70
C LEU A 132 3.75 5.61 -15.00
N TRP A 133 3.89 6.13 -13.78
CA TRP A 133 5.11 5.99 -13.00
C TRP A 133 5.45 4.51 -12.78
N ARG A 134 4.45 3.69 -12.45
CA ARG A 134 4.63 2.25 -12.22
C ARG A 134 5.07 1.48 -13.48
N TYR A 135 4.70 1.94 -14.68
CA TYR A 135 5.22 1.37 -15.93
C TYR A 135 6.68 1.79 -16.20
N LEU A 136 7.07 3.00 -15.81
CA LEU A 136 8.43 3.51 -16.00
C LEU A 136 9.42 3.00 -14.95
N HIS A 137 8.94 2.63 -13.77
CA HIS A 137 9.74 2.25 -12.61
C HIS A 137 9.30 0.88 -12.08
N VAL A 138 9.71 -0.19 -12.78
CA VAL A 138 9.28 -1.57 -12.47
C VAL A 138 9.69 -2.01 -11.06
N ASP A 139 10.88 -1.60 -10.62
CA ASP A 139 11.42 -1.89 -9.27
C ASP A 139 11.06 -0.79 -8.25
N GLY A 140 10.20 0.16 -8.66
CA GLY A 140 9.80 1.28 -7.85
C GLY A 140 8.70 0.92 -6.85
N GLY A 141 8.89 1.30 -5.58
CA GLY A 141 7.89 1.15 -4.53
C GLY A 141 6.94 2.33 -4.37
N ILE A 142 5.99 2.18 -3.45
CA ILE A 142 4.96 3.20 -3.13
C ILE A 142 5.60 4.51 -2.65
N LYS A 143 6.61 4.43 -1.78
CA LYS A 143 7.28 5.61 -1.21
C LYS A 143 7.99 6.44 -2.28
N THR A 144 8.71 5.79 -3.20
CA THR A 144 9.44 6.46 -4.27
C THR A 144 8.49 7.07 -5.30
N CYS A 145 7.39 6.37 -5.62
CA CYS A 145 6.30 6.92 -6.42
C CYS A 145 5.73 8.19 -5.79
N ALA A 146 5.25 8.11 -4.54
CA ALA A 146 4.63 9.22 -3.81
C ALA A 146 5.52 10.48 -3.80
N ARG A 147 6.81 10.30 -3.49
CA ARG A 147 7.80 11.38 -3.49
C ARG A 147 8.01 11.98 -4.87
N SER A 148 8.11 11.15 -5.90
CA SER A 148 8.45 11.59 -7.26
C SER A 148 7.34 12.40 -7.94
N ILE A 149 6.07 12.08 -7.67
CA ILE A 149 4.92 12.74 -8.27
C ILE A 149 4.20 13.69 -7.30
N ASN A 150 4.77 13.88 -6.11
CA ASN A 150 4.29 14.77 -5.04
C ASN A 150 2.81 14.52 -4.65
N VAL A 151 2.50 13.27 -4.31
CA VAL A 151 1.17 12.86 -3.78
C VAL A 151 1.33 12.05 -2.50
N SER A 152 0.26 11.93 -1.71
CA SER A 152 0.30 11.13 -0.49
C SER A 152 0.49 9.64 -0.77
N LYS A 153 1.14 8.92 0.14
CA LYS A 153 1.30 7.45 0.05
C LYS A 153 -0.07 6.75 -0.01
N ASN A 154 -1.09 7.31 0.65
CA ASN A 154 -2.46 6.79 0.62
C ASN A 154 -3.08 6.86 -0.78
N THR A 155 -2.89 7.97 -1.48
CA THR A 155 -3.31 8.09 -2.88
C THR A 155 -2.56 7.10 -3.77
N VAL A 156 -1.27 6.88 -3.54
CA VAL A 156 -0.49 5.86 -4.27
C VAL A 156 -1.03 4.45 -4.02
N LYS A 157 -1.22 4.07 -2.76
CA LYS A 157 -1.77 2.75 -2.37
C LYS A 157 -3.12 2.47 -3.04
N LYS A 158 -4.03 3.46 -3.01
CA LYS A 158 -5.36 3.36 -3.63
C LYS A 158 -5.29 2.96 -5.11
N TRP A 159 -4.34 3.54 -5.84
CA TRP A 159 -4.22 3.38 -7.28
C TRP A 159 -3.09 2.45 -7.71
N TRP A 160 -2.36 1.84 -6.77
CA TRP A 160 -1.18 1.05 -7.06
C TRP A 160 -1.49 -0.13 -7.99
N ASN A 161 -2.63 -0.77 -7.76
CA ASN A 161 -3.00 -2.02 -8.44
C ASN A 161 -3.67 -1.83 -9.80
N ILE A 162 -3.80 -0.60 -10.32
CA ILE A 162 -4.42 -0.33 -11.63
C ILE A 162 -3.75 -1.14 -12.75
N ARG A 163 -2.43 -1.33 -12.72
CA ARG A 163 -1.72 -2.15 -13.72
C ARG A 163 -2.27 -3.58 -13.81
N TYR A 164 -2.53 -4.22 -12.67
CA TYR A 164 -3.10 -5.57 -12.64
C TYR A 164 -4.55 -5.59 -13.11
N PHE A 165 -5.31 -4.55 -12.79
CA PHE A 165 -6.67 -4.36 -13.31
C PHE A 165 -6.68 -4.24 -14.84
N ILE A 166 -5.76 -3.45 -15.40
CA ILE A 166 -5.56 -3.31 -16.85
C ILE A 166 -5.18 -4.65 -17.49
N ASP A 167 -4.22 -5.37 -16.90
CA ASP A 167 -3.75 -6.69 -17.36
C ASP A 167 -4.92 -7.68 -17.46
N ALA A 168 -5.76 -7.74 -16.43
CA ALA A 168 -6.96 -8.57 -16.42
C ALA A 168 -8.01 -8.14 -17.45
N ALA A 169 -8.31 -6.83 -17.52
CA ALA A 169 -9.37 -6.32 -18.41
C ALA A 169 -9.02 -6.47 -19.90
N LEU A 170 -7.78 -6.13 -20.28
CA LEU A 170 -7.42 -5.97 -21.68
C LEU A 170 -6.68 -7.17 -22.26
N ALA A 171 -6.05 -8.01 -21.45
CA ALA A 171 -5.22 -9.12 -21.89
C ALA A 171 -5.53 -10.45 -21.17
N ASP A 172 -6.73 -10.59 -20.57
CA ASP A 172 -7.19 -11.79 -19.87
C ASP A 172 -6.20 -12.28 -18.79
N GLY A 173 -5.55 -11.33 -18.12
CA GLY A 173 -4.55 -11.57 -17.08
C GLY A 173 -3.10 -11.59 -17.59
N GLY A 174 -2.89 -11.46 -18.90
CA GLY A 174 -1.58 -11.20 -19.50
C GLY A 174 -1.09 -9.77 -19.29
N HIS A 175 0.21 -9.55 -19.45
CA HIS A 175 0.78 -8.20 -19.30
C HIS A 175 0.44 -7.30 -20.50
N VAL A 176 -0.15 -6.15 -20.19
CA VAL A 176 -0.38 -5.09 -21.16
C VAL A 176 0.88 -4.23 -21.26
N HIS A 177 1.39 -4.07 -22.48
CA HIS A 177 2.44 -3.12 -22.81
C HIS A 177 1.82 -1.95 -23.60
N PRO A 178 1.56 -0.79 -22.96
CA PRO A 178 1.08 0.37 -23.69
C PRO A 178 2.04 0.74 -24.82
N ILE A 179 1.50 1.09 -25.99
CA ILE A 179 2.29 1.43 -27.18
C ILE A 179 3.23 2.61 -26.90
N ARG A 180 2.82 3.52 -26.01
CA ARG A 180 3.60 4.66 -25.52
C ARG A 180 3.37 4.84 -24.02
N LEU A 181 4.43 5.19 -23.30
CA LEU A 181 4.38 5.51 -21.87
C LEU A 181 4.31 7.04 -21.71
N ASP A 182 3.16 7.60 -22.08
CA ASP A 182 2.80 8.99 -21.83
C ASP A 182 1.41 9.10 -21.20
N TYR A 183 1.14 10.27 -20.63
CA TYR A 183 -0.08 10.52 -19.85
C TYR A 183 -1.36 10.20 -20.64
N ASP A 184 -1.47 10.69 -21.88
CA ASP A 184 -2.68 10.52 -22.70
C ASP A 184 -2.92 9.05 -23.07
N THR A 185 -1.84 8.31 -23.36
CA THR A 185 -1.92 6.89 -23.67
C THR A 185 -2.34 6.09 -22.44
N ILE A 186 -1.73 6.33 -21.27
CA ILE A 186 -2.12 5.65 -20.03
C ILE A 186 -3.55 5.98 -19.62
N LYS A 187 -3.98 7.24 -19.74
CA LYS A 187 -5.36 7.66 -19.48
C LYS A 187 -6.35 6.90 -20.36
N LYS A 188 -6.09 6.80 -21.66
CA LYS A 188 -6.91 6.02 -22.60
C LYS A 188 -6.94 4.54 -22.24
N THR A 189 -5.82 3.95 -21.86
CA THR A 189 -5.75 2.54 -21.45
C THR A 189 -6.57 2.27 -20.19
N ILE A 190 -6.52 3.16 -19.19
CA ILE A 190 -7.36 3.05 -17.98
C ILE A 190 -8.83 3.13 -18.36
N ILE A 191 -9.23 4.10 -19.18
CA ILE A 191 -10.62 4.26 -19.62
C ILE A 191 -11.12 3.01 -20.35
N GLN A 192 -10.32 2.45 -21.26
CA GLN A 192 -10.67 1.21 -21.97
C GLN A 192 -10.85 0.01 -21.03
N ALA A 193 -10.00 -0.11 -20.01
CA ALA A 193 -10.12 -1.17 -19.01
C ALA A 193 -11.41 -1.03 -18.18
N VAL A 194 -11.77 0.20 -17.80
CA VAL A 194 -13.02 0.47 -17.09
C VAL A 194 -14.25 0.23 -17.98
N ASP A 195 -14.22 0.69 -19.24
CA ASP A 195 -15.34 0.47 -20.18
C ASP A 195 -15.58 -1.02 -20.41
N LYS A 196 -14.52 -1.84 -20.46
CA LYS A 196 -14.66 -3.31 -20.50
C LYS A 196 -15.26 -3.89 -19.22
N ALA A 197 -14.88 -3.37 -18.05
CA ALA A 197 -15.45 -3.80 -16.78
C ALA A 197 -16.96 -3.51 -16.71
N GLU A 198 -17.38 -2.33 -17.18
CA GLU A 198 -18.80 -1.94 -17.19
C GLU A 198 -19.65 -2.68 -18.23
N GLN A 199 -19.04 -3.20 -19.31
CA GLN A 199 -19.74 -3.92 -20.39
C GLN A 199 -19.94 -5.41 -20.12
N GLY A 200 -19.11 -6.01 -19.25
CA GLY A 200 -19.17 -7.44 -18.93
C GLY A 200 -20.12 -7.76 -17.79
#